data_AF-A0A9N9T3L0-F1
#
_entry.id   AF-A0A9N9T3L0-F1
#
_cell.length_a   1.000
_cell.length_b   1.000
_cell.length_c   1.000
_cell.angle_alpha   90.00
_cell.angle_beta   90.00
_cell.angle_gamma   90.00
#
_symmetry.space_group_name_H-M   'P 1'
#
loop_
_entity.id
_entity.type
_entity.pdbx_description
1 polymer ?
#
loop_
_entity_poly.entity_id
_entity_poly.type
_entity_poly.pdbx_seq_one_letter_code
_entity_poly.pdbx_strand_id
1 'polypeptide(L)'
;MDVVTRDPRVYETAGAPGVLETMQYCIELLEQINDGVTDYLERKRLFFPRFFFLSNDEMLEILSETKDPLRVQPHLRKCFEAINRLQFNDKLEISAMFSQELEKINLKSIVDTKEAGGSVEKWLVLVEEQMVISVRDQILKSFKNYILTPRTQWVQKWPGQVVLCVSQIHWTHNVHLALNRDQEMTLKHFLESLKDQLQDIVNLIRSASLTNLSRITIKALIVIDVHAKDVVEALYKDNVANDREFNWLSQLRYYLEDDEALVRLINATVKYACYRTLIGAYHLHLNGAPEGPAGTGKTETTKDLAKALAVQCVVFNCSDGLDYIAMGKFFKGLASCGAWVCFDEFNRIDIEVLSVVAQQILLIVLAVRAHAAKFNFEGTEIKLNPACYVCITMNPGYAGRTELPDNLKVILKI
;
A
#
# COMPACT_ATOMS: atom_id res chain seq x y z
N MET A 1 -36.55 -30.86 4.23
CA MET A 1 -35.73 -31.78 3.42
C MET A 1 -36.31 -33.18 3.42
N ASP A 2 -36.46 -33.85 4.58
CA ASP A 2 -36.93 -35.25 4.66
C ASP A 2 -38.27 -35.54 3.97
N VAL A 3 -39.22 -34.60 3.99
CA VAL A 3 -40.53 -34.74 3.30
C VAL A 3 -40.34 -34.77 1.77
N VAL A 4 -39.48 -33.90 1.24
CA VAL A 4 -39.12 -33.84 -0.20
C VAL A 4 -38.33 -35.08 -0.61
N THR A 5 -37.45 -35.59 0.28
CA THR A 5 -36.70 -36.82 0.05
C THR A 5 -37.62 -38.05 0.02
N ARG A 6 -38.72 -38.04 0.78
CA ARG A 6 -39.72 -39.13 0.81
C ARG A 6 -40.70 -39.10 -0.36
N ASP A 7 -41.12 -37.91 -0.81
CA ASP A 7 -41.97 -37.76 -2.00
C ASP A 7 -41.47 -36.60 -2.89
N PRO A 8 -40.74 -36.89 -3.97
CA PRO A 8 -40.14 -35.85 -4.82
C PRO A 8 -41.13 -35.22 -5.82
N ARG A 9 -42.41 -35.59 -5.80
CA ARG A 9 -43.41 -35.06 -6.74
C ARG A 9 -43.77 -33.62 -6.36
N VAL A 10 -43.35 -32.68 -7.20
CA VAL A 10 -43.49 -31.23 -6.97
C VAL A 10 -44.93 -30.80 -6.70
N TYR A 11 -45.91 -31.35 -7.42
CA TYR A 11 -47.32 -30.97 -7.25
C TYR A 11 -47.87 -31.34 -5.86
N GLU A 12 -47.43 -32.48 -5.30
CA GLU A 12 -47.87 -32.97 -3.99
C GLU A 12 -47.11 -32.28 -2.85
N THR A 13 -45.80 -32.06 -3.00
CA THR A 13 -44.97 -31.47 -1.94
C THR A 13 -45.01 -29.96 -1.88
N ALA A 14 -45.06 -29.26 -3.03
CA ALA A 14 -45.15 -27.80 -3.05
C ALA A 14 -46.57 -27.29 -2.77
N GLY A 15 -47.59 -28.09 -3.10
CA GLY A 15 -49.00 -27.79 -2.81
C GLY A 15 -49.45 -28.16 -1.40
N ALA A 16 -48.57 -28.75 -0.58
CA ALA A 16 -48.92 -29.16 0.77
C ALA A 16 -49.25 -27.93 1.66
N PRO A 17 -50.31 -28.00 2.48
CA PRO A 17 -50.70 -26.88 3.34
C PRO A 17 -49.57 -26.44 4.29
N GLY A 18 -49.33 -25.13 4.41
CA GLY A 18 -48.32 -24.59 5.33
C GLY A 18 -46.91 -24.50 4.74
N VAL A 19 -46.64 -25.05 3.55
CA VAL A 19 -45.30 -25.02 2.94
C VAL A 19 -44.92 -23.61 2.52
N LEU A 20 -45.83 -22.86 1.90
CA LEU A 20 -45.58 -21.48 1.49
C LEU A 20 -45.28 -20.59 2.70
N GLU A 21 -46.12 -20.68 3.74
CA GLU A 21 -45.99 -19.90 4.97
C GLU A 21 -44.68 -20.25 5.69
N THR A 22 -44.31 -21.54 5.73
CA THR A 22 -43.04 -21.97 6.31
C THR A 22 -41.85 -21.44 5.51
N MET A 23 -41.92 -21.45 4.18
CA MET A 23 -40.83 -20.93 3.33
C MET A 23 -40.69 -19.42 3.46
N GLN A 24 -41.80 -18.68 3.51
CA GLN A 24 -41.80 -17.23 3.76
C GLN A 24 -41.17 -16.91 5.13
N TYR A 25 -41.58 -17.62 6.18
CA TYR A 25 -40.97 -17.47 7.51
C TYR A 25 -39.47 -17.83 7.53
N CYS A 26 -39.06 -18.88 6.82
CA CYS A 26 -37.64 -19.23 6.67
C CYS A 26 -36.86 -18.13 5.93
N ILE A 27 -37.45 -17.48 4.92
CA ILE A 27 -36.84 -16.35 4.21
C ILE A 27 -36.65 -15.18 5.17
N GLU A 28 -37.68 -14.80 5.94
CA GLU A 28 -37.58 -13.73 6.94
C GLU A 28 -36.49 -14.01 7.99
N LEU A 29 -36.39 -15.25 8.47
CA LEU A 29 -35.33 -15.65 9.40
C LEU A 29 -33.93 -15.59 8.76
N LEU A 30 -33.80 -16.02 7.50
CA LEU A 30 -32.52 -15.94 6.78
C LEU A 30 -32.09 -14.50 6.56
N GLU A 31 -33.01 -13.60 6.24
CA GLU A 31 -32.73 -12.17 6.12
C GLU A 31 -32.23 -11.58 7.45
N GLN A 32 -32.91 -11.88 8.56
CA GLN A 32 -32.47 -11.42 9.89
C GLN A 32 -31.07 -11.95 10.28
N ILE A 33 -30.77 -13.21 9.95
CA ILE A 33 -29.44 -13.79 10.18
C ILE A 33 -28.41 -13.09 9.31
N ASN A 34 -28.72 -12.84 8.03
CA ASN A 34 -27.82 -12.20 7.10
C ASN A 34 -27.49 -10.76 7.51
N ASP A 35 -28.48 -10.01 7.99
CA ASP A 35 -28.29 -8.67 8.54
C ASP A 35 -27.39 -8.70 9.79
N GLY A 36 -27.67 -9.61 10.72
CA GLY A 36 -26.85 -9.78 11.93
C GLY A 36 -25.41 -10.18 11.65
N VAL A 37 -25.18 -11.04 10.65
CA VAL A 37 -23.83 -11.40 10.17
C VAL A 37 -23.14 -10.19 9.54
N THR A 38 -23.85 -9.45 8.68
CA THR A 38 -23.31 -8.26 8.03
C THR A 38 -22.86 -7.21 9.04
N ASP A 39 -23.70 -6.91 10.04
CA ASP A 39 -23.39 -5.99 11.14
C ASP A 39 -22.18 -6.45 11.95
N TYR A 40 -22.09 -7.75 12.24
CA TYR A 40 -20.94 -8.33 12.94
C TYR A 40 -19.65 -8.15 12.13
N LEU A 41 -19.67 -8.42 10.82
CA LEU A 41 -18.52 -8.25 9.93
C LEU A 41 -18.09 -6.78 9.83
N GLU A 42 -19.03 -5.85 9.72
CA GLU A 42 -18.72 -4.41 9.69
C GLU A 42 -18.04 -3.94 10.98
N ARG A 43 -18.50 -4.40 12.15
CA ARG A 43 -17.81 -4.12 13.43
C ARG A 43 -16.37 -4.61 13.41
N LYS A 44 -16.12 -5.83 12.90
CA LYS A 44 -14.76 -6.38 12.78
C LYS A 44 -13.88 -5.59 11.83
N ARG A 45 -14.43 -5.08 10.72
CA ARG A 45 -13.73 -4.19 9.80
C ARG A 45 -13.34 -2.86 10.44
N LEU A 46 -14.18 -2.30 11.31
CA LEU A 46 -13.85 -1.08 12.04
C LEU A 46 -12.70 -1.27 13.05
N PHE A 47 -12.58 -2.46 13.65
CA PHE A 47 -11.47 -2.80 14.55
C PHE A 47 -10.15 -3.02 13.80
N PHE A 48 -10.19 -3.75 12.68
CA PHE A 48 -9.03 -3.96 11.81
C PHE A 48 -9.36 -3.54 10.37
N PRO A 49 -9.07 -2.28 10.01
CA PRO A 49 -9.47 -1.69 8.74
C PRO A 49 -9.02 -2.42 7.47
N ARG A 50 -7.95 -3.22 7.51
CA ARG A 50 -7.51 -3.99 6.33
C ARG A 50 -8.51 -5.06 5.91
N PHE A 51 -9.46 -5.44 6.78
CA PHE A 51 -10.58 -6.31 6.44
C PHE A 51 -11.61 -5.69 5.48
N PHE A 52 -11.57 -4.37 5.25
CA PHE A 52 -12.36 -3.76 4.17
C PHE A 52 -11.93 -4.23 2.77
N PHE A 53 -10.74 -4.80 2.62
CA PHE A 53 -10.24 -5.38 1.35
C PHE A 53 -10.63 -6.85 1.15
N LEU A 54 -11.35 -7.45 2.10
CA LEU A 54 -11.84 -8.83 2.03
C LEU A 54 -13.34 -8.86 1.73
N SER A 55 -13.78 -9.86 0.96
CA SER A 55 -15.20 -10.15 0.78
C SER A 55 -15.84 -10.63 2.09
N ASN A 56 -17.18 -10.69 2.14
CA ASN A 56 -17.87 -11.24 3.31
C ASN A 56 -17.55 -12.72 3.50
N ASP A 57 -17.46 -13.50 2.41
CA ASP A 57 -17.12 -14.93 2.48
C ASP A 57 -15.72 -15.16 3.04
N GLU A 58 -14.73 -14.40 2.58
CA GLU A 58 -13.35 -14.48 3.09
C GLU A 58 -13.27 -14.10 4.57
N MET A 59 -14.06 -13.11 4.99
CA MET A 59 -14.16 -12.75 6.39
C MET A 59 -14.78 -13.86 7.23
N LEU A 60 -15.80 -14.55 6.72
CA LEU A 60 -16.42 -15.69 7.39
C LEU A 60 -15.46 -16.88 7.47
N GLU A 61 -14.63 -17.13 6.45
CA GLU A 61 -13.59 -18.17 6.51
C GLU A 61 -12.57 -17.90 7.63
N ILE A 62 -12.17 -16.64 7.82
CA ILE A 62 -11.26 -16.23 8.90
C ILE A 62 -11.95 -16.32 10.28
N LEU A 63 -13.21 -15.89 10.38
CA LEU A 63 -13.92 -15.72 11.66
C LEU A 63 -14.72 -16.95 12.10
N SER A 64 -14.96 -17.92 11.22
CA SER A 64 -15.69 -19.16 11.54
C SER A 64 -14.89 -20.08 12.47
N GLU A 65 -13.57 -20.14 12.31
CA GLU A 65 -12.68 -20.96 13.13
C GLU A 65 -11.66 -20.10 13.89
N THR A 66 -12.15 -19.21 14.76
CA THR A 66 -11.32 -18.30 15.60
C THR A 66 -10.23 -18.98 16.43
N LYS A 67 -10.32 -20.29 16.65
CA LYS A 67 -9.33 -21.10 17.39
C LYS A 67 -8.11 -21.47 16.55
N ASP A 68 -8.24 -21.48 15.22
CA ASP A 68 -7.12 -21.78 14.32
C ASP A 68 -6.66 -20.51 13.60
N PRO A 69 -5.59 -19.84 14.08
CA PRO A 69 -5.07 -18.63 13.46
C PRO A 69 -4.46 -18.89 12.08
N LEU A 70 -4.22 -20.15 11.68
CA LEU A 70 -3.65 -20.46 10.37
C LEU A 70 -4.63 -20.18 9.22
N ARG A 71 -5.94 -20.11 9.50
CA ARG A 71 -6.98 -19.78 8.52
C ARG A 71 -6.81 -18.42 7.86
N VAL A 72 -6.09 -17.50 8.50
CA VAL A 72 -5.80 -16.18 7.93
C VAL A 72 -4.83 -16.22 6.74
N GLN A 73 -3.96 -17.23 6.67
CA GLN A 73 -2.82 -17.26 5.75
C GLN A 73 -3.19 -17.02 4.28
N PRO A 74 -4.26 -17.63 3.71
CA PRO A 74 -4.63 -17.43 2.30
C PRO A 74 -5.09 -15.99 1.98
N HIS A 75 -5.52 -15.24 2.99
CA HIS A 75 -6.13 -13.91 2.84
C HIS A 75 -5.16 -12.77 3.17
N LEU A 76 -4.00 -13.05 3.75
CA LEU A 76 -3.02 -12.04 4.15
C LEU A 76 -2.57 -11.15 2.98
N ARG A 77 -2.39 -11.72 1.79
CA ARG A 77 -2.02 -11.00 0.56
C ARG A 77 -3.00 -9.90 0.13
N LYS A 78 -4.27 -9.97 0.57
CA LYS A 78 -5.28 -8.93 0.32
C LYS A 78 -5.27 -7.88 1.42
N CYS A 79 -5.00 -8.29 2.66
CA CYS A 79 -4.91 -7.38 3.81
C CYS A 79 -3.63 -6.55 3.79
N PHE A 80 -2.52 -7.13 3.34
CA PHE A 80 -1.19 -6.55 3.30
C PHE A 80 -0.59 -6.69 1.91
N GLU A 81 0.05 -5.65 1.40
CA GLU A 81 0.71 -5.70 0.08
C GLU A 81 1.95 -6.61 0.09
N ALA A 82 2.73 -6.61 1.17
CA ALA A 82 4.04 -7.27 1.23
C ALA A 82 4.11 -8.48 2.18
N ILE A 83 3.00 -8.85 2.83
CA ILE A 83 2.92 -10.06 3.68
C ILE A 83 2.09 -11.12 2.95
N ASN A 84 2.78 -12.13 2.43
CA ASN A 84 2.14 -13.30 1.83
C ASN A 84 1.85 -14.39 2.88
N ARG A 85 2.77 -14.60 3.84
CA ARG A 85 2.57 -15.57 4.92
C ARG A 85 3.26 -15.15 6.21
N LEU A 86 2.77 -15.64 7.34
CA LEU A 86 3.38 -15.51 8.65
C LEU A 86 4.04 -16.82 9.10
N GLN A 87 5.14 -16.74 9.86
CA GLN A 87 5.79 -17.89 10.48
C GLN A 87 5.20 -18.16 11.86
N PHE A 88 4.36 -19.20 11.96
CA PHE A 88 3.87 -19.72 13.23
C PHE A 88 4.80 -20.80 13.77
N ASN A 89 5.00 -20.83 15.09
CA ASN A 89 5.61 -21.97 15.78
C ASN A 89 4.52 -22.93 16.30
N ASP A 90 4.93 -24.02 16.96
CA ASP A 90 4.02 -25.03 17.51
C ASP A 90 3.05 -24.48 18.57
N LYS A 91 3.38 -23.33 19.17
CA LYS A 91 2.52 -22.62 20.13
C LYS A 91 1.55 -21.64 19.47
N LEU A 92 1.60 -21.49 18.14
CA LEU A 92 0.86 -20.51 17.34
C LEU A 92 1.30 -19.06 17.58
N GLU A 93 2.55 -18.87 17.99
CA GLU A 93 3.19 -17.57 18.09
C GLU A 93 3.85 -17.19 16.76
N ILE A 94 3.78 -15.92 16.39
CA ILE A 94 4.26 -15.40 15.11
C ILE A 94 5.66 -14.81 15.30
N SER A 95 6.64 -15.34 14.57
CA SER A 95 8.06 -14.99 14.70
C SER A 95 8.67 -14.27 13.49
N ALA A 96 8.04 -14.38 12.33
CA ALA A 96 8.53 -13.77 11.09
C ALA A 96 7.41 -13.59 10.07
N MET A 97 7.65 -12.76 9.07
CA MET A 97 6.80 -12.55 7.91
C MET A 97 7.56 -12.90 6.63
N PHE A 98 6.82 -13.36 5.62
CA PHE A 98 7.34 -13.68 4.30
C PHE A 98 6.63 -12.89 3.21
N SER A 99 7.41 -12.41 2.23
CA SER A 99 6.87 -11.85 1.00
C SER A 99 6.40 -12.95 0.03
N GLN A 100 5.82 -12.55 -1.10
CA GLN A 100 5.42 -13.47 -2.17
C GLN A 100 6.61 -14.22 -2.78
N GLU A 101 7.77 -13.56 -2.82
CA GLU A 101 9.05 -14.08 -3.32
C GLU A 101 9.77 -14.96 -2.28
N LEU A 102 9.15 -15.20 -1.12
CA LEU A 102 9.71 -15.92 0.02
C LEU A 102 10.86 -15.19 0.73
N GLU A 103 10.97 -13.86 0.55
CA GLU A 103 11.85 -13.04 1.37
C GLU A 103 11.36 -13.05 2.81
N LYS A 104 12.28 -13.28 3.77
CA LYS A 104 11.93 -13.44 5.18
C LYS A 104 12.43 -12.26 6.01
N ILE A 105 11.55 -11.68 6.83
CA ILE A 105 11.93 -10.73 7.89
C ILE A 105 11.46 -11.28 9.23
N ASN A 106 12.40 -11.44 10.18
CA ASN A 106 12.07 -11.81 11.56
C ASN A 106 11.42 -10.62 12.27
N LEU A 107 10.38 -10.88 13.05
CA LEU A 107 9.77 -9.87 13.89
C LEU A 107 10.70 -9.53 15.06
N LYS A 108 10.74 -8.25 15.44
CA LYS A 108 11.53 -7.79 16.59
C LYS A 108 11.00 -8.36 17.90
N SER A 109 9.68 -8.42 18.03
CA SER A 109 8.98 -9.10 19.12
C SER A 109 8.01 -10.13 18.55
N ILE A 110 7.92 -11.27 19.22
CA ILE A 110 6.99 -12.34 18.88
C ILE A 110 5.57 -11.88 19.21
N VAL A 111 4.61 -12.19 18.33
CA VAL A 111 3.19 -11.93 18.58
C VAL A 111 2.50 -13.24 18.96
N ASP A 112 1.97 -13.34 20.18
CA ASP A 112 1.20 -14.49 20.62
C ASP A 112 -0.28 -14.33 20.23
N THR A 113 -0.79 -15.26 19.43
CA THR A 113 -2.20 -15.25 19.00
C THR A 113 -3.17 -15.61 20.12
N LYS A 114 -2.71 -16.31 21.18
CA LYS A 114 -3.54 -16.74 22.30
C LYS A 114 -3.91 -15.59 23.23
N GLU A 115 -3.03 -14.60 23.39
CA GLU A 115 -3.30 -13.38 24.17
C GLU A 115 -4.52 -12.61 23.65
N ALA A 116 -4.83 -12.75 22.35
CA ALA A 116 -6.00 -12.14 21.74
C ALA A 116 -7.33 -12.88 22.03
N GLY A 117 -7.30 -14.04 22.71
CA GLY A 117 -8.51 -14.79 23.10
C GLY A 117 -9.37 -15.20 21.91
N GLY A 118 -8.75 -15.56 20.77
CA GLY A 118 -9.45 -15.91 19.53
C GLY A 118 -9.90 -14.71 18.67
N SER A 119 -9.65 -13.47 19.11
CA SER A 119 -9.98 -12.28 18.33
C SER A 119 -8.91 -12.02 17.27
N VAL A 120 -9.16 -12.45 16.04
CA VAL A 120 -8.21 -12.35 14.93
C VAL A 120 -7.78 -10.91 14.66
N GLU A 121 -8.72 -9.97 14.75
CA GLU A 121 -8.45 -8.54 14.54
C GLU A 121 -7.43 -7.96 15.52
N LYS A 122 -7.36 -8.46 16.76
CA LYS A 122 -6.48 -7.89 17.80
C LYS A 122 -5.02 -8.25 17.56
N TRP A 123 -4.73 -9.52 17.30
CA TRP A 123 -3.35 -9.92 17.07
C TRP A 123 -2.86 -9.46 15.68
N LEU A 124 -3.74 -9.29 14.69
CA LEU A 124 -3.36 -8.70 13.39
C LEU A 124 -2.92 -7.23 13.51
N VAL A 125 -3.53 -6.44 14.40
CA VAL A 125 -3.06 -5.09 14.72
C VAL A 125 -1.64 -5.13 15.30
N LEU A 126 -1.34 -6.09 16.18
CA LEU A 126 0.02 -6.26 16.71
C LEU A 126 1.02 -6.70 15.63
N VAL A 127 0.61 -7.56 14.70
CA VAL A 127 1.45 -7.95 13.55
C VAL A 127 1.75 -6.75 12.66
N GLU A 128 0.77 -5.89 12.39
CA GLU A 128 0.96 -4.65 11.63
C GLU A 128 1.97 -3.72 12.31
N GLU A 129 1.87 -3.56 13.63
CA GLU A 129 2.80 -2.74 14.41
C GLU A 129 4.22 -3.32 14.40
N GLN A 130 4.35 -4.64 14.64
CA GLN A 130 5.64 -5.33 14.60
C GLN A 130 6.26 -5.37 13.21
N MET A 131 5.47 -5.42 12.14
CA MET A 131 5.94 -5.33 10.76
C MET A 131 6.75 -4.03 10.57
N VAL A 132 6.18 -2.89 10.93
CA VAL A 132 6.83 -1.58 10.77
C VAL A 132 8.10 -1.49 11.62
N ILE A 133 8.02 -1.89 12.89
CA ILE A 133 9.16 -1.88 13.81
C ILE A 133 10.31 -2.75 13.30
N SER A 134 9.98 -3.93 12.76
CA SER A 134 10.98 -4.89 12.29
C SER A 134 11.67 -4.42 11.01
N VAL A 135 10.94 -3.81 10.08
CA VAL A 135 11.54 -3.21 8.87
C VAL A 135 12.45 -2.04 9.24
N ARG A 136 12.04 -1.16 10.16
CA ARG A 136 12.90 -0.07 10.67
C ARG A 136 14.18 -0.60 11.29
N ASP A 137 14.08 -1.64 12.12
CA ASP A 137 15.23 -2.30 12.73
C ASP A 137 16.20 -2.87 11.68
N GLN A 138 15.68 -3.47 10.59
CA GLN A 138 16.51 -3.92 9.47
C GLN A 138 17.18 -2.74 8.74
N ILE A 139 16.48 -1.63 8.51
CA ILE A 139 17.05 -0.41 7.90
C ILE A 139 18.24 0.10 8.72
N LEU A 140 18.09 0.24 10.03
CA LEU A 140 19.15 0.72 10.90
C LEU A 140 20.38 -0.20 10.92
N LYS A 141 20.15 -1.51 11.01
CA LYS A 141 21.24 -2.50 10.97
C LYS A 141 21.94 -2.52 9.61
N SER A 142 21.18 -2.41 8.54
CA SER A 142 21.70 -2.39 7.17
C SER A 142 22.49 -1.12 6.87
N PHE A 143 22.00 0.04 7.30
CA PHE A 143 22.68 1.34 7.20
C PHE A 143 24.05 1.31 7.88
N LYS A 144 24.13 0.82 9.12
CA LYS A 144 25.40 0.67 9.84
C LYS A 144 26.35 -0.33 9.15
N ASN A 145 25.80 -1.37 8.53
CA ASN A 145 26.60 -2.39 7.82
C ASN A 145 27.07 -1.94 6.44
N TYR A 146 26.41 -0.96 5.80
CA TYR A 146 26.70 -0.51 4.43
C TYR A 146 28.16 -0.09 4.24
N ILE A 147 28.70 0.68 5.20
CA ILE A 147 30.09 1.16 5.15
C ILE A 147 31.13 0.09 5.53
N LEU A 148 30.70 -1.00 6.16
CA LEU A 148 31.57 -2.06 6.69
C LEU A 148 31.73 -3.24 5.72
N THR A 149 30.91 -3.32 4.67
CA THR A 149 30.83 -4.48 3.79
C THR A 149 30.83 -4.01 2.33
N PRO A 150 31.59 -4.65 1.43
CA PRO A 150 31.54 -4.30 0.01
C PRO A 150 30.11 -4.31 -0.53
N ARG A 151 29.75 -3.29 -1.33
CA ARG A 151 28.38 -3.09 -1.84
C ARG A 151 27.82 -4.36 -2.51
N THR A 152 28.63 -5.05 -3.30
CA THR A 152 28.27 -6.30 -3.99
C THR A 152 27.90 -7.46 -3.05
N GLN A 153 28.47 -7.51 -1.85
CA GLN A 153 28.12 -8.50 -0.82
C GLN A 153 26.95 -8.01 0.04
N TRP A 154 26.93 -6.72 0.36
CA TRP A 154 25.88 -6.10 1.17
C TRP A 154 24.49 -6.26 0.54
N VAL A 155 24.35 -6.02 -0.78
CA VAL A 155 23.06 -6.17 -1.50
C VAL A 155 22.47 -7.59 -1.46
N GLN A 156 23.29 -8.60 -1.17
CA GLN A 156 22.84 -10.01 -1.09
C GLN A 156 22.41 -10.41 0.33
N LYS A 157 22.79 -9.62 1.34
CA LYS A 157 22.60 -9.95 2.77
C LYS A 157 21.32 -9.37 3.36
N TRP A 158 20.83 -8.26 2.82
CA TRP A 158 19.72 -7.50 3.37
C TRP A 158 18.45 -7.65 2.54
N PRO A 159 17.25 -7.49 3.14
CA PRO A 159 16.00 -7.52 2.41
C PRO A 159 15.95 -6.48 1.30
N GLY A 160 15.27 -6.79 0.19
CA GLY A 160 15.27 -5.97 -1.02
C GLY A 160 14.82 -4.53 -0.76
N GLN A 161 13.68 -4.34 -0.10
CA GLN A 161 13.18 -3.02 0.27
C GLN A 161 14.20 -2.22 1.11
N VAL A 162 14.89 -2.88 2.04
CA VAL A 162 15.89 -2.28 2.91
C VAL A 162 17.12 -1.84 2.10
N VAL A 163 17.56 -2.69 1.17
CA VAL A 163 18.66 -2.38 0.24
C VAL A 163 18.35 -1.13 -0.57
N LEU A 164 17.15 -1.04 -1.17
CA LEU A 164 16.75 0.11 -1.98
C LEU A 164 16.68 1.40 -1.14
N CYS A 165 16.09 1.32 0.06
CA CYS A 165 15.98 2.46 0.97
C CYS A 165 17.36 2.98 1.42
N VAL A 166 18.22 2.10 1.94
CA VAL A 166 19.55 2.48 2.46
C VAL A 166 20.46 2.97 1.34
N SER A 167 20.39 2.37 0.15
CA SER A 167 21.14 2.86 -1.02
C SER A 167 20.77 4.31 -1.36
N GLN A 168 19.48 4.65 -1.33
CA GLN A 168 19.01 6.03 -1.57
C GLN A 168 19.42 7.01 -0.46
N ILE A 169 19.46 6.56 0.81
CA ILE A 169 19.96 7.39 1.93
C ILE A 169 21.43 7.74 1.71
N HIS A 170 22.27 6.75 1.41
CA HIS A 170 23.69 6.98 1.15
C HIS A 170 23.94 7.80 -0.11
N TRP A 171 23.17 7.56 -1.18
CA TRP A 171 23.23 8.38 -2.39
C TRP A 171 22.89 9.85 -2.08
N THR A 172 21.78 10.10 -1.38
CA THR A 172 21.35 11.46 -0.98
C THR A 172 22.44 12.14 -0.16
N HIS A 173 23.01 11.43 0.82
CA HIS A 173 24.10 11.95 1.65
C HIS A 173 25.32 12.34 0.81
N ASN A 174 25.79 11.46 -0.09
CA ASN A 174 26.95 11.71 -0.93
C ASN A 174 26.72 12.87 -1.93
N VAL A 175 25.49 13.06 -2.43
CA VAL A 175 25.16 14.25 -3.23
C VAL A 175 25.28 15.53 -2.40
N HIS A 176 24.80 15.54 -1.16
CA HIS A 176 24.98 16.70 -0.27
C HIS A 176 26.47 16.98 0.00
N LEU A 177 27.28 15.95 0.22
CA LEU A 177 28.73 16.08 0.36
C LEU A 177 29.36 16.68 -0.91
N ALA A 178 28.98 16.17 -2.08
CA ALA A 178 29.50 16.60 -3.38
C ALA A 178 29.06 18.02 -3.82
N LEU A 179 27.91 18.50 -3.33
CA LEU A 179 27.41 19.86 -3.54
C LEU A 179 27.97 20.87 -2.52
N ASN A 180 28.49 20.40 -1.38
CA ASN A 180 29.06 21.26 -0.37
C ASN A 180 30.53 21.55 -0.67
N ARG A 181 30.83 22.82 -0.99
CA ARG A 181 32.14 23.27 -1.49
C ARG A 181 33.28 23.15 -0.48
N ASP A 182 32.98 22.90 0.79
CA ASP A 182 33.97 22.75 1.86
C ASP A 182 34.59 21.33 1.92
N GLN A 183 34.19 20.42 1.01
CA GLN A 183 34.62 19.03 1.02
C GLN A 183 35.44 18.64 -0.21
N GLU A 184 36.28 17.61 -0.07
CA GLU A 184 37.13 17.10 -1.16
C GLU A 184 36.32 16.39 -2.26
N MET A 185 35.12 15.90 -1.95
CA MET A 185 34.26 15.22 -2.92
C MET A 185 33.58 16.24 -3.83
N THR A 186 33.70 16.06 -5.14
CA THR A 186 32.99 16.86 -6.15
C THR A 186 31.94 16.02 -6.87
N LEU A 187 30.93 16.66 -7.48
CA LEU A 187 29.94 15.97 -8.31
C LEU A 187 30.58 15.10 -9.40
N LYS A 188 31.70 15.56 -9.98
CA LYS A 188 32.43 14.81 -11.01
C LYS A 188 33.04 13.52 -10.45
N HIS A 189 33.77 13.61 -9.33
CA HIS A 189 34.36 12.43 -8.69
C HIS A 189 33.27 11.45 -8.23
N PHE A 190 32.16 11.96 -7.69
CA PHE A 190 31.05 11.12 -7.28
C PHE A 190 30.36 10.45 -8.48
N LEU A 191 30.19 11.15 -9.60
CA LEU A 191 29.64 10.59 -10.84
C LEU A 191 30.50 9.44 -11.39
N GLU A 192 31.83 9.57 -11.35
CA GLU A 192 32.76 8.51 -11.72
C GLU A 192 32.59 7.30 -10.79
N SER A 193 32.54 7.52 -9.47
CA SER A 193 32.29 6.45 -8.49
C SER A 193 30.95 5.73 -8.71
N LEU A 194 29.88 6.46 -9.05
CA LEU A 194 28.57 5.86 -9.38
C LEU A 194 28.64 4.97 -10.62
N LYS A 195 29.42 5.35 -11.65
CA LYS A 195 29.62 4.53 -12.85
C LYS A 195 30.32 3.22 -12.52
N ASP A 196 31.36 3.27 -11.70
CA ASP A 196 32.10 2.08 -11.28
C ASP A 196 31.23 1.15 -10.43
N GLN A 197 30.52 1.69 -9.44
CA GLN A 197 29.60 0.91 -8.61
C GLN A 197 28.46 0.28 -9.44
N LEU A 198 27.90 1.01 -10.40
CA LEU A 198 26.88 0.48 -11.31
C LEU A 198 27.46 -0.68 -12.13
N GLN A 199 28.68 -0.54 -12.65
CA GLN A 199 29.33 -1.60 -13.41
C GLN A 199 29.58 -2.84 -12.55
N ASP A 200 29.97 -2.68 -11.29
CA ASP A 200 30.15 -3.79 -10.34
C ASP A 200 28.84 -4.56 -10.10
N ILE A 201 27.73 -3.84 -9.90
CA ILE A 201 26.41 -4.46 -9.70
C ILE A 201 25.89 -5.11 -10.99
N VAL A 202 26.13 -4.51 -12.15
CA VAL A 202 25.83 -5.10 -13.48
C VAL A 202 26.69 -6.32 -13.77
N ASN A 203 27.91 -6.38 -13.25
CA ASN A 203 28.73 -7.59 -13.34
C ASN A 203 28.21 -8.66 -12.38
N LEU A 204 27.80 -8.27 -11.17
CA LEU A 204 27.25 -9.17 -10.17
C LEU A 204 26.00 -9.90 -10.68
N ILE A 205 25.05 -9.22 -11.34
CA ILE A 205 23.82 -9.85 -11.84
C ILE A 205 24.09 -10.96 -12.87
N ARG A 206 25.22 -10.91 -13.58
CA ARG A 206 25.65 -11.93 -14.55
C ARG A 206 26.17 -13.19 -13.88
N SER A 207 26.49 -13.14 -12.59
CA SER A 207 26.95 -14.32 -11.84
C SER A 207 25.86 -15.40 -11.80
N ALA A 208 26.26 -16.65 -12.00
CA ALA A 208 25.38 -17.81 -11.86
C ALA A 208 25.04 -18.11 -10.38
N SER A 209 25.86 -17.68 -9.43
CA SER A 209 25.73 -18.01 -7.99
C SER A 209 24.64 -17.23 -7.24
N LEU A 210 23.98 -16.26 -7.89
CA LEU A 210 22.96 -15.44 -7.25
C LEU A 210 21.64 -16.19 -7.05
N THR A 211 21.08 -16.07 -5.85
CA THR A 211 19.72 -16.52 -5.55
C THR A 211 18.69 -15.71 -6.36
N ASN A 212 17.51 -16.30 -6.59
CA ASN A 212 16.42 -15.61 -7.28
C ASN A 212 16.00 -14.31 -6.57
N LEU A 213 15.96 -14.32 -5.22
CA LEU A 213 15.67 -13.15 -4.40
C LEU A 213 16.70 -12.02 -4.62
N SER A 214 17.99 -12.36 -4.56
CA SER A 214 19.05 -11.39 -4.81
C SER A 214 18.97 -10.82 -6.24
N ARG A 215 18.62 -11.64 -7.24
CA ARG A 215 18.43 -11.15 -8.61
C ARG A 215 17.29 -10.14 -8.74
N ILE A 216 16.16 -10.37 -8.06
CA ILE A 216 15.03 -9.42 -8.08
C ILE A 216 15.45 -8.09 -7.47
N THR A 217 16.09 -8.13 -6.29
CA THR A 217 16.61 -6.94 -5.61
C THR A 217 17.64 -6.18 -6.46
N ILE A 218 18.61 -6.89 -7.04
CA ILE A 218 19.66 -6.28 -7.86
C ILE A 218 19.08 -5.65 -9.14
N LYS A 219 18.07 -6.27 -9.77
CA LYS A 219 17.39 -5.66 -10.93
C LYS A 219 16.75 -4.32 -10.55
N ALA A 220 16.03 -4.27 -9.44
CA ALA A 220 15.42 -3.03 -8.95
C ALA A 220 16.49 -1.98 -8.59
N LEU A 221 17.57 -2.40 -7.94
CA LEU A 221 18.68 -1.53 -7.58
C LEU A 221 19.37 -0.92 -8.81
N ILE A 222 19.58 -1.69 -9.89
CA ILE A 222 20.16 -1.19 -11.13
C ILE A 222 19.32 -0.05 -11.71
N VAL A 223 17.99 -0.18 -11.71
CA VAL A 223 17.09 0.87 -12.22
C VAL A 223 17.25 2.15 -11.39
N ILE A 224 17.30 2.02 -10.06
CA ILE A 224 17.52 3.16 -9.16
C ILE A 224 18.90 3.78 -9.36
N ASP A 225 19.96 2.96 -9.48
CA ASP A 225 21.33 3.42 -9.66
C ASP A 225 21.53 4.15 -10.99
N VAL A 226 20.87 3.69 -12.07
CA VAL A 226 20.88 4.39 -13.37
C VAL A 226 20.25 5.77 -13.21
N HIS A 227 19.07 5.86 -12.59
CA HIS A 227 18.42 7.14 -12.33
C HIS A 227 19.28 8.05 -11.44
N ALA A 228 19.83 7.53 -10.35
CA ALA A 228 20.71 8.25 -9.43
C ALA A 228 21.95 8.83 -10.13
N LYS A 229 22.56 8.05 -11.02
CA LYS A 229 23.70 8.47 -11.86
C LYS A 229 23.28 9.55 -12.88
N ASP A 230 22.14 9.38 -13.54
CA ASP A 230 21.61 10.35 -14.52
C ASP A 230 21.27 11.69 -13.86
N VAL A 231 20.71 11.68 -12.63
CA VAL A 231 20.46 12.88 -11.83
C VAL A 231 21.77 13.60 -11.51
N VAL A 232 22.79 12.90 -11.01
CA VAL A 232 24.09 13.53 -10.69
C VAL A 232 24.76 14.09 -11.96
N GLU A 233 24.63 13.40 -13.09
CA GLU A 233 25.12 13.89 -14.38
C GLU A 233 24.40 15.18 -14.81
N ALA A 234 23.08 15.26 -14.61
CA ALA A 234 22.30 16.47 -14.88
C ALA A 234 22.71 17.62 -13.95
N LEU A 235 22.82 17.38 -12.63
CA LEU A 235 23.28 18.39 -11.67
C LEU A 235 24.66 18.95 -12.03
N TYR A 236 25.56 18.08 -12.49
CA TYR A 236 26.90 18.47 -12.95
C TYR A 236 26.84 19.32 -14.24
N LYS A 237 26.05 18.91 -15.24
CA LYS A 237 25.89 19.65 -16.51
C LYS A 237 25.24 21.02 -16.30
N ASP A 238 24.28 21.10 -15.39
CA ASP A 238 23.56 22.33 -15.07
C ASP A 238 24.34 23.25 -14.12
N ASN A 239 25.55 22.85 -13.70
CA ASN A 239 26.42 23.59 -12.78
C ASN A 239 25.73 23.97 -11.46
N VAL A 240 24.93 23.06 -10.90
CA VAL A 240 24.26 23.26 -9.61
C VAL A 240 25.30 23.48 -8.53
N ALA A 241 25.20 24.62 -7.84
CA ALA A 241 26.24 25.13 -6.96
C ALA A 241 26.05 24.77 -5.49
N ASN A 242 24.82 24.47 -5.06
CA ASN A 242 24.48 24.12 -3.69
C ASN A 242 23.20 23.28 -3.58
N ASP A 243 22.97 22.73 -2.39
CA ASP A 243 21.85 21.81 -2.10
C ASP A 243 20.49 22.48 -1.86
N ARG A 244 20.39 23.80 -2.01
CA ARG A 244 19.11 24.54 -1.95
C ARG A 244 18.54 24.85 -3.33
N GLU A 245 19.23 24.46 -4.39
CA GLU A 245 18.76 24.71 -5.76
C GLU A 245 17.64 23.76 -6.16
N PHE A 246 16.70 24.28 -6.94
CA PHE A 246 15.48 23.57 -7.31
C PHE A 246 15.76 22.24 -8.02
N ASN A 247 16.80 22.17 -8.88
CA ASN A 247 17.14 20.94 -9.61
C ASN A 247 17.45 19.76 -8.68
N TRP A 248 18.04 20.03 -7.51
CA TRP A 248 18.24 19.04 -6.46
C TRP A 248 17.00 18.89 -5.56
N LEU A 249 16.38 20.02 -5.20
CA LEU A 249 15.19 20.01 -4.34
C LEU A 249 13.99 19.29 -4.97
N SER A 250 13.92 19.20 -6.30
CA SER A 250 12.89 18.48 -7.05
C SER A 250 13.09 16.97 -7.10
N GLN A 251 14.24 16.45 -6.64
CA GLN A 251 14.51 15.01 -6.56
C GLN A 251 13.93 14.40 -5.29
N LEU A 252 13.62 13.11 -5.32
CA LEU A 252 13.20 12.35 -4.15
C LEU A 252 14.42 12.00 -3.29
N ARG A 253 14.53 12.59 -2.11
CA ARG A 253 15.71 12.51 -1.24
C ARG A 253 15.42 11.73 0.04
N TYR A 254 16.33 10.85 0.42
CA TYR A 254 16.16 9.97 1.58
C TYR A 254 17.15 10.35 2.69
N TYR A 255 16.67 10.40 3.92
CA TYR A 255 17.44 10.77 5.10
C TYR A 255 17.23 9.74 6.21
N LEU A 256 18.19 9.63 7.10
CA LEU A 256 18.07 8.91 8.36
C LEU A 256 18.30 9.91 9.49
N GLU A 257 17.24 10.25 10.22
CA GLU A 257 17.24 11.23 11.29
C GLU A 257 16.55 10.61 12.51
N ASP A 258 17.16 10.68 13.70
CA ASP A 258 16.62 10.10 14.94
C ASP A 258 16.17 8.63 14.81
N ASP A 259 17.00 7.81 14.16
CA ASP A 259 16.72 6.40 13.84
C ASP A 259 15.46 6.16 12.98
N GLU A 260 14.94 7.21 12.33
CA GLU A 260 13.79 7.15 11.44
C GLU A 260 14.20 7.50 10.00
N ALA A 261 13.82 6.64 9.06
CA ALA A 261 14.01 6.93 7.64
C ALA A 261 12.95 7.94 7.17
N LEU A 262 13.40 9.02 6.53
CA LEU A 262 12.57 10.10 6.00
C LEU A 262 12.77 10.24 4.50
N VAL A 263 11.72 10.64 3.79
CA VAL A 263 11.74 10.96 2.38
C VAL A 263 11.28 12.40 2.19
N ARG A 264 12.08 13.21 1.49
CA ARG A 264 11.80 14.61 1.20
C ARG A 264 11.69 14.84 -0.30
N LEU A 265 10.79 15.75 -0.66
CA LEU A 265 10.62 16.28 -2.01
C LEU A 265 10.21 17.74 -1.86
N ILE A 266 11.00 18.63 -2.47
CA ILE A 266 10.85 20.09 -2.34
C ILE A 266 10.82 20.51 -0.87
N ASN A 267 9.65 20.89 -0.35
CA ASN A 267 9.44 21.43 1.00
C ASN A 267 8.80 20.41 1.95
N ALA A 268 8.45 19.22 1.48
CA ALA A 268 7.67 18.30 2.26
C ALA A 268 8.46 17.06 2.65
N THR A 269 8.15 16.56 3.85
CA THR A 269 8.87 15.49 4.53
C THR A 269 7.87 14.43 4.97
N VAL A 270 8.14 13.20 4.58
CA VAL A 270 7.35 12.01 4.86
C VAL A 270 8.23 10.99 5.57
N LYS A 271 7.68 10.27 6.55
CA LYS A 271 8.38 9.14 7.17
C LYS A 271 8.26 7.92 6.26
N TYR A 272 9.38 7.27 5.94
CA TYR A 272 9.41 6.03 5.16
C TYR A 272 8.73 4.89 5.92
N ALA A 273 7.92 4.08 5.23
CA ALA A 273 7.11 3.03 5.83
C ALA A 273 6.13 3.52 6.92
N CYS A 274 5.88 4.83 6.93
CA CYS A 274 4.73 5.42 7.57
C CYS A 274 3.81 5.82 6.43
N TYR A 275 2.50 5.58 6.58
CA TYR A 275 1.49 5.65 5.53
C TYR A 275 1.39 6.98 4.71
N ARG A 276 2.24 7.99 4.93
CA ARG A 276 2.11 9.33 4.34
C ARG A 276 2.60 9.39 2.88
N THR A 277 2.12 10.39 2.15
CA THR A 277 1.85 10.28 0.71
C THR A 277 2.44 11.42 -0.14
N LEU A 278 2.56 11.20 -1.46
CA LEU A 278 2.84 12.12 -2.58
C LEU A 278 3.19 13.56 -2.16
N ILE A 279 4.47 13.75 -1.90
CA ILE A 279 4.98 14.74 -0.96
C ILE A 279 4.55 16.20 -1.26
N GLY A 280 4.45 16.62 -2.52
CA GLY A 280 4.05 17.98 -2.89
C GLY A 280 2.53 18.26 -2.88
N ALA A 281 1.70 17.34 -3.38
CA ALA A 281 0.24 17.48 -3.37
C ALA A 281 -0.33 17.18 -1.98
N TYR A 282 0.25 16.20 -1.28
CA TYR A 282 -0.08 15.84 0.09
C TYR A 282 0.24 16.92 1.11
N HIS A 283 1.36 17.64 0.96
CA HIS A 283 1.66 18.79 1.83
C HIS A 283 0.56 19.86 1.77
N LEU A 284 -0.14 19.93 0.65
CA LEU A 284 -1.29 20.82 0.45
C LEU A 284 -2.64 20.11 0.67
N HIS A 285 -2.63 18.85 1.12
CA HIS A 285 -3.81 18.00 1.28
C HIS A 285 -4.71 17.99 0.02
N LEU A 286 -4.06 17.86 -1.14
CA LEU A 286 -4.68 17.71 -2.47
C LEU A 286 -4.43 16.29 -2.99
N ASN A 287 -5.42 15.75 -3.70
CA ASN A 287 -5.31 14.50 -4.43
C ASN A 287 -4.66 14.75 -5.81
N GLY A 288 -4.15 13.71 -6.45
CA GLY A 288 -3.47 13.83 -7.76
C GLY A 288 -4.32 13.31 -8.90
N ALA A 289 -4.28 13.99 -10.04
CA ALA A 289 -4.95 13.58 -11.26
C ALA A 289 -4.01 13.63 -12.47
N PRO A 290 -2.99 12.75 -12.55
CA PRO A 290 -2.10 12.72 -13.72
C PRO A 290 -2.90 12.48 -15.01
N GLU A 291 -2.72 13.39 -15.96
CA GLU A 291 -3.35 13.33 -17.28
C GLU A 291 -2.34 13.02 -18.38
N GLY A 292 -2.77 12.28 -19.39
CA GLY A 292 -1.96 11.95 -20.56
C GLY A 292 -2.53 10.76 -21.34
N PRO A 293 -2.02 10.44 -22.55
CA PRO A 293 -2.46 9.27 -23.30
C PRO A 293 -2.27 7.94 -22.56
N ALA A 294 -2.97 6.89 -23.01
CA ALA A 294 -2.74 5.53 -22.51
C ALA A 294 -1.29 5.09 -22.75
N GLY A 295 -0.71 4.32 -21.83
CA GLY A 295 0.67 3.83 -21.95
C GLY A 295 1.78 4.81 -21.58
N THR A 296 1.45 6.02 -21.09
CA THR A 296 2.44 7.03 -20.63
C THR A 296 2.96 6.81 -19.21
N GLY A 297 2.63 5.68 -18.57
CA GLY A 297 3.17 5.30 -17.26
C GLY A 297 2.54 6.00 -16.06
N LYS A 298 1.36 6.63 -16.19
CA LYS A 298 0.66 7.36 -15.10
C LYS A 298 0.40 6.48 -13.85
N THR A 299 -0.20 5.32 -14.09
CA THR A 299 -0.55 4.33 -13.06
C THR A 299 0.71 3.75 -12.42
N GLU A 300 1.70 3.37 -13.24
CA GLU A 300 2.97 2.83 -12.75
C GLU A 300 3.78 3.88 -11.95
N THR A 301 3.76 5.15 -12.36
CA THR A 301 4.41 6.24 -11.61
C THR A 301 3.79 6.39 -10.22
N THR A 302 2.46 6.35 -10.10
CA THR A 302 1.77 6.42 -8.81
C THR A 302 2.13 5.21 -7.93
N LYS A 303 2.12 4.02 -8.52
CA LYS A 303 2.44 2.77 -7.83
C LYS A 303 3.90 2.73 -7.37
N ASP A 304 4.83 3.12 -8.22
CA ASP A 304 6.26 3.13 -7.89
C ASP A 304 6.59 4.21 -6.86
N LEU A 305 5.89 5.35 -6.88
CA LEU A 305 6.00 6.34 -5.82
C LEU A 305 5.44 5.84 -4.48
N ALA A 306 4.31 5.13 -4.48
CA ALA A 306 3.80 4.50 -3.26
C ALA A 306 4.79 3.47 -2.69
N LYS A 307 5.38 2.61 -3.55
CA LYS A 307 6.46 1.69 -3.14
C LYS A 307 7.69 2.43 -2.62
N ALA A 308 8.07 3.53 -3.27
CA ALA A 308 9.20 4.37 -2.85
C ALA A 308 8.98 5.01 -1.47
N LEU A 309 7.71 5.21 -1.07
CA LEU A 309 7.33 5.67 0.27
C LEU A 309 6.95 4.53 1.23
N ALA A 310 6.97 3.28 0.74
CA ALA A 310 6.53 2.09 1.44
C ALA A 310 5.09 2.17 1.97
N VAL A 311 4.19 2.64 1.10
CA VAL A 311 2.75 2.71 1.36
C VAL A 311 2.01 1.73 0.46
N GLN A 312 0.98 1.10 1.00
CA GLN A 312 0.12 0.22 0.22
C GLN A 312 -0.63 1.00 -0.85
N CYS A 313 -0.54 0.58 -2.11
CA CYS A 313 -1.26 1.22 -3.22
C CYS A 313 -2.14 0.21 -3.96
N VAL A 314 -3.45 0.40 -3.86
CA VAL A 314 -4.44 -0.38 -4.59
C VAL A 314 -4.68 0.28 -5.94
N VAL A 315 -4.51 -0.47 -7.03
CA VAL A 315 -4.92 0.00 -8.36
C VAL A 315 -6.30 -0.55 -8.64
N PHE A 316 -7.25 0.33 -8.95
CA PHE A 316 -8.61 -0.03 -9.28
C PHE A 316 -8.90 0.36 -10.72
N ASN A 317 -9.16 -0.61 -11.59
CA ASN A 317 -9.53 -0.33 -12.97
C ASN A 317 -11.04 -0.05 -13.04
N CYS A 318 -11.40 1.16 -13.44
CA CYS A 318 -12.79 1.61 -13.41
C CYS A 318 -13.57 1.08 -14.62
N SER A 319 -14.82 0.68 -14.36
CA SER A 319 -15.77 0.24 -15.37
C SER A 319 -17.16 0.78 -15.04
N ASP A 320 -18.06 0.69 -16.01
CA ASP A 320 -19.43 1.18 -15.93
C ASP A 320 -20.25 0.42 -14.87
N GLY A 321 -19.86 -0.81 -14.51
CA GLY A 321 -20.51 -1.64 -13.48
C GLY A 321 -20.14 -1.32 -12.03
N LEU A 322 -19.51 -0.17 -11.78
CA LEU A 322 -19.04 0.22 -10.45
C LEU A 322 -20.21 0.73 -9.58
N ASP A 323 -20.33 0.20 -8.36
CA ASP A 323 -21.37 0.59 -7.41
C ASP A 323 -20.83 1.53 -6.32
N TYR A 324 -21.57 2.61 -6.04
CA TYR A 324 -21.18 3.61 -5.04
C TYR A 324 -21.21 3.08 -3.61
N ILE A 325 -22.02 2.05 -3.31
CA ILE A 325 -22.07 1.42 -1.98
C ILE A 325 -20.79 0.61 -1.75
N ALA A 326 -20.41 -0.20 -2.73
CA ALA A 326 -19.12 -0.91 -2.71
C ALA A 326 -17.94 0.07 -2.59
N MET A 327 -17.98 1.20 -3.30
CA MET A 327 -16.96 2.26 -3.18
C MET A 327 -16.93 2.91 -1.81
N GLY A 328 -18.08 3.21 -1.21
CA GLY A 328 -18.16 3.73 0.15
C GLY A 328 -17.48 2.80 1.16
N LYS A 329 -17.74 1.49 1.05
CA LYS A 329 -17.07 0.47 1.88
C LYS A 329 -15.55 0.41 1.62
N PHE A 330 -15.13 0.47 0.37
CA PHE A 330 -13.72 0.53 0.01
C PHE A 330 -13.03 1.77 0.60
N PHE A 331 -13.67 2.93 0.50
CA PHE A 331 -13.16 4.19 1.03
C PHE A 331 -13.08 4.21 2.56
N LYS A 332 -13.99 3.55 3.28
CA LYS A 332 -13.85 3.33 4.74
C LYS A 332 -12.53 2.63 5.05
N GLY A 333 -12.21 1.58 4.30
CA GLY A 333 -10.92 0.87 4.37
C GLY A 333 -9.74 1.77 4.06
N LEU A 334 -9.79 2.47 2.92
CA LEU A 334 -8.73 3.38 2.46
C LEU A 334 -8.40 4.45 3.50
N ALA A 335 -9.43 5.18 3.97
CA ALA A 335 -9.30 6.28 4.92
C ALA A 335 -8.80 5.80 6.30
N SER A 336 -9.24 4.61 6.73
CA SER A 336 -8.86 4.05 8.03
C SER A 336 -7.48 3.41 8.04
N CYS A 337 -7.06 2.77 6.94
CA CYS A 337 -5.73 2.17 6.80
C CYS A 337 -4.66 3.19 6.45
N GLY A 338 -5.01 4.28 5.76
CA GLY A 338 -4.03 5.18 5.16
C GLY A 338 -3.38 4.60 3.90
N ALA A 339 -4.10 3.73 3.18
CA ALA A 339 -3.66 3.20 1.90
C ALA A 339 -3.89 4.24 0.79
N TRP A 340 -3.19 4.06 -0.33
CA TRP A 340 -3.44 4.82 -1.54
C TRP A 340 -4.32 4.01 -2.48
N VAL A 341 -5.10 4.73 -3.28
CA VAL A 341 -5.76 4.16 -4.43
C VAL A 341 -5.38 4.92 -5.68
N CYS A 342 -5.11 4.19 -6.75
CA CYS A 342 -5.02 4.73 -8.10
C CYS A 342 -6.22 4.21 -8.88
N PHE A 343 -7.20 5.07 -9.12
CA PHE A 343 -8.28 4.78 -10.03
C PHE A 343 -7.80 4.93 -11.46
N ASP A 344 -7.64 3.81 -12.14
CA ASP A 344 -7.32 3.80 -13.56
C ASP A 344 -8.58 4.02 -14.37
N GLU A 345 -8.49 4.86 -15.41
CA GLU A 345 -9.59 5.10 -16.35
C GLU A 345 -10.88 5.61 -15.69
N PHE A 346 -10.75 6.49 -14.68
CA PHE A 346 -11.85 6.93 -13.82
C PHE A 346 -13.04 7.56 -14.57
N ASN A 347 -12.79 8.12 -15.75
CA ASN A 347 -13.81 8.66 -16.64
C ASN A 347 -14.63 7.59 -17.41
N ARG A 348 -14.51 6.30 -17.06
CA ARG A 348 -15.45 5.22 -17.45
C ARG A 348 -16.63 5.06 -16.48
N ILE A 349 -16.57 5.66 -15.30
CA ILE A 349 -17.64 5.53 -14.33
C ILE A 349 -18.86 6.32 -14.83
N ASP A 350 -20.04 5.70 -14.71
CA ASP A 350 -21.31 6.35 -15.00
C ASP A 350 -21.46 7.64 -14.19
N ILE A 351 -22.00 8.68 -14.81
CA ILE A 351 -22.00 10.04 -14.24
C ILE A 351 -22.76 10.12 -12.89
N GLU A 352 -23.80 9.29 -12.72
CA GLU A 352 -24.58 9.21 -11.48
C GLU A 352 -23.74 8.67 -10.32
N VAL A 353 -23.01 7.57 -10.56
CA VAL A 353 -22.10 6.96 -9.57
C VAL A 353 -20.90 7.88 -9.31
N LEU A 354 -20.36 8.49 -10.36
CA LEU A 354 -19.22 9.41 -10.28
C LEU A 354 -19.51 10.59 -9.37
N SER A 355 -20.72 11.14 -9.40
CA SER A 355 -21.13 12.25 -8.54
C SER A 355 -21.09 11.87 -7.05
N VAL A 356 -21.59 10.68 -6.70
CA VAL A 356 -21.58 10.17 -5.32
C VAL A 356 -20.15 9.86 -4.86
N VAL A 357 -19.35 9.21 -5.72
CA VAL A 357 -17.94 8.93 -5.45
C VAL A 357 -17.14 10.22 -5.26
N ALA A 358 -17.42 11.27 -6.03
CA ALA A 358 -16.79 12.58 -5.88
C ALA A 358 -17.08 13.19 -4.50
N GLN A 359 -18.32 13.09 -4.03
CA GLN A 359 -18.70 13.54 -2.68
C GLN A 359 -18.00 12.73 -1.59
N GLN A 360 -17.91 11.40 -1.75
CA GLN A 360 -17.19 10.52 -0.84
C GLN A 360 -15.70 10.92 -0.73
N ILE A 361 -15.02 11.15 -1.85
CA ILE A 361 -13.61 11.60 -1.86
C ILE A 361 -13.49 12.98 -1.19
N LEU A 362 -14.40 13.91 -1.48
CA LEU A 362 -14.40 15.24 -0.88
C LEU A 362 -14.51 15.19 0.65
N LEU A 363 -15.40 14.34 1.20
CA LEU A 363 -15.54 14.18 2.65
C LEU A 363 -14.23 13.73 3.32
N ILE A 364 -13.51 12.79 2.70
CA ILE A 364 -12.21 12.34 3.20
C ILE A 364 -11.20 13.49 3.16
N VAL A 365 -11.10 14.20 2.05
CA VAL A 365 -10.17 15.34 1.89
C VAL A 365 -10.44 16.42 2.93
N LEU A 366 -11.69 16.77 3.16
CA LEU A 366 -12.08 17.75 4.16
C LEU A 366 -11.71 17.28 5.57
N ALA A 367 -11.93 16.01 5.90
CA ALA A 367 -11.55 15.45 7.19
C ALA A 367 -10.02 15.46 7.41
N VAL A 368 -9.24 15.16 6.36
CA VAL A 368 -7.77 15.24 6.41
C VAL A 368 -7.30 16.68 6.62
N ARG A 369 -7.87 17.64 5.89
CA ARG A 369 -7.56 19.08 6.03
C ARG A 369 -7.95 19.65 7.39
N ALA A 370 -9.02 19.15 7.98
CA ALA A 370 -9.45 19.50 9.32
C ALA A 370 -8.60 18.85 10.42
N HIS A 371 -7.60 18.02 10.06
CA HIS A 371 -6.80 17.22 10.99
C HIS A 371 -7.66 16.37 11.94
N ALA A 372 -8.79 15.87 11.44
CA ALA A 372 -9.70 15.06 12.24
C ALA A 372 -9.05 13.71 12.58
N ALA A 373 -9.12 13.28 13.84
CA ALA A 373 -8.69 11.93 14.23
C ALA A 373 -9.73 10.86 13.85
N LYS A 374 -11.00 11.27 13.81
CA LYS A 374 -12.16 10.48 13.41
C LYS A 374 -13.16 11.37 12.69
N PHE A 375 -13.97 10.79 11.81
CA PHE A 375 -15.03 11.52 11.13
C PHE A 375 -16.17 10.57 10.75
N ASN A 376 -17.36 11.13 10.56
CA ASN A 376 -18.52 10.38 10.09
C ASN A 376 -18.44 10.25 8.56
N PHE A 377 -18.44 9.03 8.06
CA PHE A 377 -18.37 8.71 6.64
C PHE A 377 -19.44 7.66 6.29
N GLU A 378 -20.37 8.02 5.41
CA GLU A 378 -21.51 7.16 5.03
C GLU A 378 -22.25 6.61 6.27
N GLY A 379 -22.55 7.50 7.22
CA GLY A 379 -23.27 7.18 8.47
C GLY A 379 -22.47 6.37 9.51
N THR A 380 -21.18 6.11 9.27
CA THR A 380 -20.31 5.39 10.21
C THR A 380 -19.17 6.28 10.69
N GLU A 381 -18.97 6.38 12.01
CA GLU A 381 -17.75 7.02 12.55
C GLU A 381 -16.54 6.10 12.31
N ILE A 382 -15.55 6.60 11.55
CA ILE A 382 -14.32 5.88 11.27
C ILE A 382 -13.10 6.66 11.77
N LYS A 383 -12.04 5.93 12.14
CA LYS A 383 -10.73 6.51 12.42
C LYS A 383 -10.13 7.00 11.11
N LEU A 384 -9.60 8.21 11.10
CA LEU A 384 -8.89 8.74 9.94
C LEU A 384 -7.40 8.49 10.10
N ASN A 385 -6.80 7.83 9.12
CA ASN A 385 -5.38 7.87 8.90
C ASN A 385 -5.09 8.91 7.82
N PRO A 386 -4.50 10.07 8.16
CA PRO A 386 -4.32 11.20 7.24
C PRO A 386 -3.36 10.89 6.10
N ALA A 387 -2.78 9.70 6.07
CA ALA A 387 -2.04 9.10 5.01
C ALA A 387 -2.84 8.73 3.76
N CYS A 388 -4.15 8.52 3.88
CA CYS A 388 -4.94 8.06 2.74
C CYS A 388 -4.84 9.03 1.56
N TYR A 389 -4.82 8.47 0.35
CA TYR A 389 -4.68 9.27 -0.86
C TYR A 389 -5.41 8.66 -2.03
N VAL A 390 -6.02 9.54 -2.81
CA VAL A 390 -6.71 9.18 -4.03
C VAL A 390 -5.95 9.77 -5.20
N CYS A 391 -5.52 8.90 -6.10
CA CYS A 391 -5.01 9.24 -7.41
C CYS A 391 -6.03 8.82 -8.45
N ILE A 392 -6.26 9.66 -9.45
CA ILE A 392 -7.13 9.34 -10.58
C ILE A 392 -6.32 9.49 -11.87
N THR A 393 -6.37 8.49 -12.73
CA THR A 393 -5.82 8.61 -14.08
C THR A 393 -6.96 8.75 -15.08
N MET A 394 -6.73 9.55 -16.10
CA MET A 394 -7.69 9.75 -17.18
C MET A 394 -7.00 9.75 -18.53
N ASN A 395 -7.78 9.40 -19.55
CA ASN A 395 -7.43 9.56 -20.95
C ASN A 395 -8.48 10.50 -21.56
N PRO A 396 -8.21 11.82 -21.62
CA PRO A 396 -9.12 12.77 -22.24
C PRO A 396 -9.27 12.49 -23.75
N GLY A 397 -10.45 12.74 -24.31
CA GLY A 397 -10.70 12.68 -25.76
C GLY A 397 -10.99 11.30 -26.37
N TYR A 398 -11.06 10.23 -25.57
CA TYR A 398 -11.54 8.92 -26.03
C TYR A 398 -13.07 8.86 -26.05
N ALA A 399 -13.65 8.20 -27.06
CA ALA A 399 -15.10 8.02 -27.17
C ALA A 399 -15.66 7.20 -25.99
N GLY A 400 -16.85 7.59 -25.49
CA GLY A 400 -17.51 6.93 -24.35
C GLY A 400 -16.95 7.30 -22.98
N ARG A 401 -16.34 8.49 -22.84
CA ARG A 401 -15.79 8.97 -21.57
C ARG A 401 -16.57 10.17 -21.04
N THR A 402 -16.81 10.17 -19.74
CA THR A 402 -17.48 11.27 -19.03
C THR A 402 -16.48 12.38 -18.69
N GLU A 403 -16.92 13.63 -18.76
CA GLU A 403 -16.13 14.72 -18.18
C GLU A 403 -16.19 14.66 -16.66
N LEU A 404 -15.09 15.03 -16.00
CA LEU A 404 -15.09 15.14 -14.55
C LEU A 404 -16.04 16.24 -14.10
N PRO A 405 -16.89 15.98 -13.09
CA PRO A 405 -17.69 17.02 -12.49
C PRO A 405 -16.80 18.05 -11.77
N ASP A 406 -17.22 19.31 -11.77
CA ASP A 406 -16.39 20.44 -11.32
C ASP A 406 -16.02 20.36 -9.83
N ASN A 407 -16.87 19.76 -9.00
CA ASN A 407 -16.59 19.49 -7.59
C ASN A 407 -15.34 18.62 -7.39
N LEU A 408 -15.06 17.71 -8.33
CA LEU A 408 -13.89 16.83 -8.30
C LEU A 408 -12.63 17.56 -8.78
N LYS A 409 -12.75 18.43 -9.78
CA LYS A 409 -11.62 19.23 -10.30
C LYS A 409 -11.00 20.13 -9.24
N VAL A 410 -11.79 20.61 -8.27
CA VAL A 410 -11.30 21.49 -7.19
C VAL A 410 -10.44 20.74 -6.15
N ILE A 411 -10.68 19.44 -5.97
CA ILE A 411 -9.94 18.61 -4.98
C ILE A 411 -8.76 17.85 -5.59
N LEU A 412 -8.69 17.81 -6.92
CA LEU A 412 -7.62 17.17 -7.67
C LEU A 412 -6.63 18.21 -8.20
N LYS A 413 -5.35 17.88 -8.09
CA LYS A 413 -4.30 18.59 -8.77
C LYS A 413 -3.98 17.82 -10.05
N ILE A 414 -4.40 18.40 -11.18
CA ILE A 414 -4.10 17.92 -12.54
C ILE A 414 -2.61 18.09 -12.81
#